data_AF-A0A180FX57-F1
#
_entry.id   AF-A0A180FX57-F1
#
_cell.length_a   1.000
_cell.length_b   1.000
_cell.length_c   1.000
_cell.angle_alpha   90.00
_cell.angle_beta   90.00
_cell.angle_gamma   90.00
#
_symmetry.space_group_name_H-M   'P 1'
#
loop_
_entity.id
_entity.type
_entity.pdbx_description
1 polymer ?
#
loop_
_entity_poly.entity_id
_entity_poly.type
_entity_poly.pdbx_seq_one_letter_code
_entity_poly.pdbx_strand_id
1 'polypeptide(L)'
;MSSDSDESITPSKIRIKKLNRKNYAAWCYHLEQCLLGRGNDELFEASFYQKPHSKKYKKKNSAAISLLLSTVCDELHPEIRTHNNFLDAWNSLARACGKDSIVVICEKLFELLSLEYDPSTSLQDHIATFKNLNTELLVLTSSNKDLMEISSGLSAAFFLS
;
A
#
# COMPACT_ATOMS: atom_id res chain seq x y z
N MET A 1 0.67 30.86 44.99
CA MET A 1 -0.10 30.38 43.82
C MET A 1 0.84 30.45 42.63
N SER A 2 1.51 29.34 42.30
CA SER A 2 2.37 29.24 41.12
C SER A 2 1.65 28.39 40.08
N SER A 3 1.43 28.98 38.91
CA SER A 3 0.79 28.38 37.75
C SER A 3 1.64 27.23 37.20
N ASP A 4 1.17 26.01 37.42
CA ASP A 4 1.49 24.89 36.54
C ASP A 4 0.73 25.12 35.22
N SER A 5 1.47 25.52 34.19
CA SER A 5 0.94 25.53 32.83
C SER A 5 1.07 24.11 32.29
N ASP A 6 0.00 23.33 32.46
CA ASP A 6 -0.21 22.08 31.73
C ASP A 6 -0.32 22.42 30.24
N GLU A 7 0.83 22.42 29.54
CA GLU A 7 0.86 22.33 28.09
C GLU A 7 0.30 20.96 27.70
N SER A 8 -1.02 20.90 27.55
CA SER A 8 -1.69 19.77 26.93
C SER A 8 -1.19 19.65 25.49
N ILE A 9 -0.23 18.75 25.27
CA ILE A 9 0.21 18.32 23.95
C ILE A 9 -1.00 17.70 23.27
N THR A 10 -1.72 18.49 22.48
CA THR A 10 -2.78 17.97 21.62
C THR A 10 -2.14 17.01 20.63
N PRO A 11 -2.53 15.72 20.59
CA PRO A 11 -1.99 14.81 19.60
C PRO A 11 -2.42 15.33 18.23
N SER A 12 -1.44 15.73 17.44
CA SER A 12 -1.63 16.15 16.06
C SER A 12 -2.43 15.06 15.35
N LYS A 13 -3.72 15.36 15.06
CA LYS A 13 -4.60 14.49 14.29
C LYS A 13 -3.88 14.17 12.98
N ILE A 14 -3.38 12.94 12.84
CA ILE A 14 -2.71 12.46 11.63
C ILE A 14 -3.66 12.74 10.45
N ARG A 15 -3.31 13.73 9.63
CA ARG A 15 -4.14 14.16 8.51
C ARG A 15 -3.75 13.31 7.31
N ILE A 16 -4.43 12.18 7.15
CA ILE A 16 -4.26 11.32 5.98
C ILE A 16 -4.65 12.11 4.73
N LYS A 17 -3.70 12.36 3.83
CA LYS A 17 -3.96 12.97 2.52
C LYS A 17 -4.88 12.03 1.72
N LYS A 18 -5.93 12.55 1.10
CA LYS A 18 -6.87 11.70 0.34
C LYS A 18 -6.17 10.87 -0.75
N LEU A 19 -6.57 9.62 -0.91
CA LEU A 19 -6.07 8.71 -1.94
C LEU A 19 -6.45 9.22 -3.33
N ASN A 20 -5.45 9.20 -4.21
CA ASN A 20 -5.56 9.27 -5.65
C ASN A 20 -4.61 8.22 -6.28
N ARG A 21 -4.64 8.08 -7.60
CA ARG A 21 -3.84 7.08 -8.31
C ARG A 21 -2.32 7.26 -8.20
N LYS A 22 -1.82 8.39 -7.70
CA LYS A 22 -0.39 8.72 -7.62
C LYS A 22 0.22 8.59 -6.22
N ASN A 23 -0.59 8.45 -5.17
CA ASN A 23 -0.11 8.46 -3.78
C ASN A 23 -0.48 7.20 -2.98
N TYR A 24 -0.79 6.10 -3.67
CA TYR A 24 -1.26 4.87 -3.03
C TYR A 24 -0.33 4.36 -1.93
N ALA A 25 0.98 4.27 -2.17
CA ALA A 25 1.93 3.74 -1.19
C ALA A 25 1.92 4.53 0.14
N ALA A 26 2.03 5.86 0.06
CA ALA A 26 1.99 6.73 1.24
C ALA A 26 0.63 6.70 1.95
N TRP A 27 -0.47 6.70 1.17
CA TRP A 27 -1.82 6.61 1.73
C TRP A 27 -2.04 5.27 2.46
N CYS A 28 -1.64 4.16 1.84
CA CYS A 28 -1.75 2.80 2.37
C CYS A 28 -1.06 2.71 3.73
N TYR A 29 0.21 3.14 3.79
CA TYR A 29 0.97 3.17 5.04
C TYR A 29 0.26 3.95 6.14
N HIS A 30 -0.16 5.20 5.87
CA HIS A 30 -0.80 6.02 6.89
C HIS A 30 -2.15 5.47 7.36
N LEU A 31 -2.94 4.89 6.45
CA LEU A 31 -4.24 4.36 6.80
C LEU A 31 -4.12 3.04 7.59
N GLU A 32 -3.15 2.19 7.24
CA GLU A 32 -2.83 0.98 7.99
C GLU A 32 -2.40 1.32 9.42
N GLN A 33 -1.45 2.25 9.59
CA GLN A 33 -1.05 2.72 10.93
C GLN A 33 -2.22 3.32 11.73
N CYS A 34 -3.16 4.01 11.06
CA CYS A 34 -4.36 4.52 11.69
C CYS A 34 -5.31 3.41 12.18
N LEU A 35 -5.44 2.31 11.43
CA LEU A 35 -6.26 1.17 11.79
C LEU A 35 -5.62 0.35 12.91
N LEU A 36 -4.31 0.11 12.83
CA LEU A 36 -3.51 -0.54 13.87
C LEU A 36 -3.58 0.22 15.19
N GLY A 37 -3.38 1.54 15.17
CA GLY A 37 -3.48 2.39 16.35
C GLY A 37 -4.88 2.42 17.00
N ARG A 38 -5.92 1.95 16.28
CA ARG A 38 -7.29 1.80 16.79
C ARG A 38 -7.64 0.37 17.20
N GLY A 39 -6.69 -0.57 17.16
CA GLY A 39 -6.93 -2.00 17.45
C GLY A 39 -7.89 -2.66 16.45
N ASN A 40 -7.75 -2.33 15.17
CA ASN A 40 -8.53 -2.91 14.07
C ASN A 40 -7.66 -3.67 13.06
N ASP A 41 -6.56 -4.24 13.53
CA ASP A 41 -5.69 -5.19 12.82
C ASP A 41 -6.48 -6.36 12.22
N GLU A 42 -7.46 -6.88 12.96
CA GLU A 42 -8.35 -7.97 12.51
C GLU A 42 -9.09 -7.67 11.18
N LEU A 43 -9.20 -6.40 10.75
CA LEU A 43 -9.81 -6.05 9.45
C LEU A 43 -9.01 -6.54 8.24
N PHE A 44 -7.73 -6.85 8.40
CA PHE A 44 -6.88 -7.37 7.32
C PHE A 44 -6.87 -8.91 7.28
N GLU A 45 -7.48 -9.57 8.26
CA GLU A 45 -7.53 -11.02 8.32
C GLU A 45 -8.76 -11.58 7.59
N ALA A 46 -8.57 -12.50 6.66
CA ALA A 46 -9.69 -13.13 5.94
C ALA A 46 -10.66 -13.88 6.88
N SER A 47 -10.14 -14.40 8.00
CA SER A 47 -10.92 -15.06 9.07
C SER A 47 -12.00 -14.14 9.66
N PHE A 48 -11.76 -12.83 9.72
CA PHE A 48 -12.69 -11.84 10.27
C PHE A 48 -13.99 -11.73 9.46
N TYR A 49 -13.93 -12.08 8.17
CA TYR A 49 -15.05 -12.03 7.24
C TYR A 49 -15.81 -13.36 7.11
N GLN A 50 -15.49 -14.35 7.94
CA GLN A 50 -16.21 -15.62 7.95
C GLN A 50 -17.56 -15.48 8.69
N LYS A 51 -18.57 -16.21 8.21
CA LYS A 51 -19.91 -16.25 8.82
C LYS A 51 -19.94 -17.23 10.00
N PRO A 52 -20.80 -17.02 11.01
CA PRO A 52 -21.80 -15.95 11.12
C PRO A 52 -21.21 -14.61 11.62
N HIS A 53 -21.69 -13.51 11.06
CA HIS A 53 -21.20 -12.17 11.41
C HIS A 53 -21.81 -11.64 12.72
N SER A 54 -20.95 -11.34 13.68
CA SER A 54 -21.35 -10.68 14.93
C SER A 54 -21.76 -9.21 14.73
N LYS A 55 -22.46 -8.63 15.71
CA LYS A 55 -22.75 -7.19 15.73
C LYS A 55 -21.46 -6.35 15.78
N LYS A 56 -20.42 -6.85 16.47
CA LYS A 56 -19.08 -6.23 16.53
C LYS A 56 -18.45 -6.16 15.13
N TYR A 57 -18.53 -7.25 14.37
CA TYR A 57 -18.07 -7.29 12.97
C TYR A 57 -18.77 -6.21 12.13
N LYS A 58 -20.11 -6.17 12.12
CA LYS A 58 -20.86 -5.22 11.28
C LYS A 58 -20.48 -3.78 11.60
N LYS A 59 -20.31 -3.46 12.89
CA LYS A 59 -19.89 -2.12 13.34
C LYS A 59 -18.48 -1.77 12.88
N LYS A 60 -17.50 -2.67 13.05
CA LYS A 60 -16.12 -2.43 12.63
C LYS A 60 -16.00 -2.32 11.11
N ASN A 61 -16.62 -3.24 10.37
CA ASN A 61 -16.63 -3.21 8.92
C ASN A 61 -17.25 -1.92 8.35
N SER A 62 -18.42 -1.51 8.85
CA SER A 62 -19.07 -0.27 8.41
C SER A 62 -18.27 0.99 8.77
N ALA A 63 -17.65 1.03 9.96
CA ALA A 63 -16.76 2.11 10.34
C ALA A 63 -15.52 2.20 9.43
N ALA A 64 -14.96 1.05 9.06
CA ALA A 64 -13.81 0.97 8.17
C ALA A 64 -14.14 1.39 6.73
N ILE A 65 -15.28 0.95 6.18
CA ILE A 65 -15.78 1.44 4.88
C ILE A 65 -16.03 2.95 4.90
N SER A 66 -16.61 3.47 5.99
CA SER A 66 -16.82 4.92 6.14
C SER A 66 -15.49 5.69 6.17
N LEU A 67 -14.48 5.10 6.82
CA LEU A 67 -13.12 5.66 6.84
C LEU A 67 -12.52 5.69 5.43
N LEU A 68 -12.65 4.62 4.65
CA LEU A 68 -12.22 4.59 3.24
C LEU A 68 -12.87 5.74 2.45
N LEU A 69 -14.20 5.86 2.50
CA LEU A 69 -14.92 6.93 1.78
C LEU A 69 -14.43 8.34 2.17
N SER A 70 -14.09 8.55 3.45
CA SER A 70 -13.60 9.85 3.92
C SER A 70 -12.15 10.17 3.53
N THR A 71 -11.35 9.14 3.26
CA THR A 71 -9.90 9.24 2.99
C THR A 71 -9.55 8.99 1.54
N VAL A 72 -10.53 8.86 0.65
CA VAL A 72 -10.36 8.59 -0.78
C VAL A 72 -11.02 9.71 -1.59
N CYS A 73 -10.42 10.10 -2.72
CA CYS A 73 -11.03 11.06 -3.64
C CYS A 73 -12.30 10.48 -4.30
N ASP A 74 -13.26 11.36 -4.62
CA ASP A 74 -14.60 10.94 -5.07
C ASP A 74 -14.58 10.07 -6.35
N GLU A 75 -13.58 10.29 -7.22
CA GLU A 75 -13.34 9.48 -8.43
C GLU A 75 -13.12 7.99 -8.14
N LEU A 76 -12.61 7.64 -6.96
CA LEU A 76 -12.32 6.26 -6.55
C LEU A 76 -13.41 5.68 -5.62
N HIS A 77 -14.47 6.44 -5.30
CA HIS A 77 -15.60 5.90 -4.53
C HIS A 77 -16.31 4.71 -5.16
N PRO A 78 -16.44 4.60 -6.51
CA PRO A 78 -17.03 3.41 -7.14
C PRO A 78 -16.38 2.10 -6.69
N GLU A 79 -15.04 2.09 -6.53
CA GLU A 79 -14.26 0.92 -6.07
C GLU A 79 -14.63 0.45 -4.65
N ILE A 80 -15.16 1.37 -3.84
CA ILE A 80 -15.59 1.06 -2.47
C ILE A 80 -17.04 0.59 -2.47
N ARG A 81 -17.91 1.28 -3.22
CA ARG A 81 -19.37 1.08 -3.18
C ARG A 81 -19.83 -0.28 -3.73
N THR A 82 -19.01 -0.92 -4.56
CA THR A 82 -19.30 -2.26 -5.12
C THR A 82 -19.03 -3.39 -4.13
N HIS A 83 -18.44 -3.11 -2.98
CA HIS A 83 -17.99 -4.12 -2.01
C HIS A 83 -18.70 -3.97 -0.66
N ASN A 84 -19.10 -5.10 -0.08
CA ASN A 84 -19.83 -5.14 1.19
C ASN A 84 -18.91 -5.20 2.42
N ASN A 85 -17.62 -5.45 2.21
CA ASN A 85 -16.65 -5.57 3.27
C ASN A 85 -15.38 -4.77 3.00
N PHE A 86 -14.69 -4.39 4.08
CA PHE A 86 -13.54 -3.51 4.04
C PHE A 86 -12.37 -4.11 3.26
N LEU A 87 -12.05 -5.39 3.47
CA LEU A 87 -10.89 -6.03 2.85
C LEU A 87 -11.02 -6.07 1.32
N ASP A 88 -12.21 -6.40 0.81
CA ASP A 88 -12.47 -6.39 -0.63
C ASP A 88 -12.40 -4.98 -1.21
N ALA A 89 -13.00 -3.98 -0.54
CA ALA A 89 -12.93 -2.58 -0.95
C ALA A 89 -11.48 -2.06 -0.95
N TRP A 90 -10.69 -2.42 0.06
CA TRP A 90 -9.27 -2.10 0.17
C TRP A 90 -8.47 -2.66 -1.01
N ASN A 91 -8.70 -3.93 -1.35
CA ASN A 91 -8.04 -4.59 -2.46
C ASN A 91 -8.47 -4.00 -3.82
N SER A 92 -9.74 -3.62 -3.98
CA SER A 92 -10.19 -2.94 -5.22
C SER A 92 -9.53 -1.58 -5.39
N LEU A 93 -9.43 -0.78 -4.33
CA LEU A 93 -8.73 0.51 -4.36
C LEU A 93 -7.25 0.34 -4.73
N ALA A 94 -6.61 -0.70 -4.19
CA ALA A 94 -5.23 -1.03 -4.52
C ALA A 94 -5.06 -1.31 -6.02
N ARG A 95 -5.93 -2.14 -6.60
CA ARG A 95 -5.94 -2.44 -8.03
C ARG A 95 -6.19 -1.20 -8.89
N ALA A 96 -7.20 -0.41 -8.53
CA ALA A 96 -7.54 0.83 -9.24
C ALA A 96 -6.43 1.88 -9.19
N CYS A 97 -5.58 1.83 -8.16
CA CYS A 97 -4.37 2.65 -8.05
C CYS A 97 -3.11 1.99 -8.64
N GLY A 98 -3.27 0.90 -9.38
CA GLY A 98 -2.18 0.28 -10.13
C GLY A 98 -1.27 -0.64 -9.33
N LYS A 99 -1.63 -1.05 -8.10
CA LYS A 99 -0.86 -2.05 -7.33
C LYS A 99 -0.63 -3.33 -8.12
N ASP A 100 -1.59 -3.70 -8.98
CA ASP A 100 -1.53 -4.88 -9.84
C ASP A 100 -1.54 -4.53 -11.34
N SER A 101 -1.28 -3.27 -11.71
CA SER A 101 -1.33 -2.88 -13.14
C SER A 101 -0.10 -3.40 -13.87
N ILE A 102 -0.33 -4.08 -14.99
CA ILE A 102 0.70 -4.45 -15.97
C ILE A 102 1.58 -3.25 -16.33
N VAL A 103 1.00 -2.06 -16.44
CA VAL A 103 1.75 -0.83 -16.76
C VAL A 103 2.79 -0.52 -15.68
N VAL A 104 2.43 -0.64 -14.40
CA VAL A 104 3.35 -0.39 -13.28
C VAL A 104 4.45 -1.47 -13.23
N ILE A 105 4.09 -2.73 -13.50
CA ILE A 105 5.06 -3.81 -13.60
C ILE A 105 6.03 -3.55 -14.77
N CYS A 106 5.53 -3.15 -15.93
CA CYS A 106 6.34 -2.83 -17.10
C CYS A 106 7.21 -1.58 -16.89
N GLU A 107 6.71 -0.53 -16.25
CA GLU A 107 7.48 0.66 -15.89
C GLU A 107 8.64 0.30 -14.97
N LYS A 108 8.39 -0.51 -13.94
CA LYS A 108 9.42 -0.98 -13.01
C LYS A 108 10.43 -1.91 -13.67
N LEU A 109 9.97 -2.79 -14.55
CA LEU A 109 10.84 -3.64 -15.36
C LEU A 109 11.74 -2.79 -16.28
N PHE A 110 11.18 -1.76 -16.91
CA PHE A 110 11.94 -0.87 -17.78
C PHE A 110 12.96 -0.04 -17.01
N GLU A 111 12.59 0.46 -15.82
CA GLU A 111 13.50 1.17 -14.91
C GLU A 111 14.67 0.26 -14.49
N LEU A 112 14.40 -1.01 -14.16
CA LEU A 112 15.41 -1.99 -13.82
C LEU A 112 16.34 -2.31 -15.01
N LEU A 113 15.77 -2.53 -16.20
CA LEU A 113 16.53 -2.84 -17.43
C LEU A 113 17.34 -1.66 -17.96
N SER A 114 16.96 -0.43 -17.60
CA SER A 114 17.66 0.80 -18.00
C SER A 114 18.65 1.27 -16.93
N LEU A 115 18.86 0.49 -15.87
CA LEU A 115 19.74 0.85 -14.77
C LEU A 115 21.21 0.68 -15.16
N GLU A 116 21.81 1.74 -15.68
CA GLU A 116 23.24 1.77 -16.01
C GLU A 116 24.08 2.18 -14.78
N TYR A 117 25.28 1.61 -14.66
CA TYR A 117 26.23 2.03 -13.63
C TYR A 117 26.84 3.38 -13.99
N ASP A 118 26.64 4.39 -13.12
CA ASP A 118 27.34 5.67 -13.20
C ASP A 118 28.68 5.59 -12.45
N PRO A 119 29.83 5.71 -13.15
CA PRO A 119 31.15 5.66 -12.53
C PRO A 119 31.44 6.80 -11.55
N SER A 120 30.63 7.86 -11.53
CA SER A 120 30.72 8.95 -10.56
C SER A 120 30.10 8.62 -9.19
N THR A 121 29.34 7.52 -9.11
CA THR A 121 28.72 6.99 -7.88
C THR A 121 29.45 5.77 -7.36
N SER A 122 29.14 5.33 -6.14
CA SER A 122 29.73 4.10 -5.62
C SER A 122 29.01 2.86 -6.18
N LEU A 123 29.77 1.79 -6.44
CA LEU A 123 29.21 0.49 -6.80
C LEU A 123 28.20 -0.02 -5.75
N GLN A 124 28.43 0.32 -4.48
CA GLN A 124 27.53 -0.05 -3.40
C GLN A 124 26.16 0.63 -3.52
N ASP A 125 26.11 1.90 -3.93
CA ASP A 125 24.87 2.65 -4.16
C ASP A 125 24.10 2.11 -5.37
N HIS A 126 24.82 1.75 -6.43
CA HIS A 126 24.23 1.11 -7.60
C HIS A 126 23.62 -0.27 -7.25
N ILE A 127 24.34 -1.11 -6.50
CA ILE A 127 23.83 -2.39 -6.01
C ILE A 127 22.61 -2.20 -5.10
N ALA A 128 22.61 -1.17 -4.24
CA ALA A 128 21.48 -0.88 -3.37
C ALA A 128 20.24 -0.47 -4.17
N THR A 129 20.42 0.39 -5.18
CA THR A 129 19.37 0.81 -6.11
C THR A 129 18.78 -0.38 -6.85
N PHE A 130 19.64 -1.23 -7.44
CA PHE A 130 19.21 -2.45 -8.11
C PHE A 130 18.40 -3.36 -7.19
N LYS A 131 18.89 -3.61 -5.96
CA LYS A 131 18.20 -4.47 -4.99
C LYS A 131 16.81 -3.94 -4.62
N ASN A 132 16.67 -2.62 -4.43
CA ASN A 132 15.38 -2.01 -4.16
C ASN A 132 14.41 -2.20 -5.32
N LEU A 133 14.81 -1.85 -6.54
CA LEU A 133 13.97 -2.01 -7.74
C LEU A 133 13.58 -3.47 -7.98
N ASN A 134 14.53 -4.40 -7.84
CA ASN A 134 14.26 -5.82 -8.01
C ASN A 134 13.30 -6.37 -6.93
N THR A 135 13.41 -5.88 -5.69
CA THR A 135 12.49 -6.25 -4.61
C THR A 135 11.07 -5.72 -4.88
N GLU A 136 10.94 -4.47 -5.32
CA GLU A 136 9.65 -3.89 -5.70
C GLU A 136 9.00 -4.69 -6.84
N LEU A 137 9.78 -5.04 -7.86
CA LEU A 137 9.30 -5.81 -9.01
C LEU A 137 8.89 -7.25 -8.62
N LEU A 138 9.64 -7.91 -7.72
CA LEU A 138 9.27 -9.21 -7.16
C LEU A 138 7.94 -9.15 -6.41
N VAL A 139 7.71 -8.11 -5.62
CA VAL A 139 6.44 -7.91 -4.91
C VAL A 139 5.28 -7.74 -5.89
N LEU A 140 5.44 -6.90 -6.92
CA LEU A 140 4.39 -6.65 -7.92
C LEU A 140 4.06 -7.89 -8.76
N THR A 141 5.09 -8.65 -9.17
CA THR A 141 4.93 -9.88 -9.98
C THR A 141 4.40 -11.07 -9.17
N SER A 142 4.66 -11.13 -7.86
CA SER A 142 4.09 -12.17 -6.99
C SER A 142 2.55 -12.17 -6.97
N SER A 143 1.94 -11.01 -7.21
CA SER A 143 0.49 -10.81 -7.29
C SER A 143 -0.07 -11.04 -8.71
N ASN A 144 0.81 -11.19 -9.72
CA ASN A 144 0.47 -11.29 -11.15
C ASN A 144 1.32 -12.35 -11.88
N LYS A 145 1.27 -13.60 -11.39
CA LYS A 145 2.11 -14.70 -11.90
C LYS A 145 1.89 -15.04 -13.38
N ASP A 146 0.69 -14.76 -13.91
CA ASP A 146 0.38 -14.98 -15.33
C ASP A 146 1.12 -14.01 -16.26
N LEU A 147 1.59 -12.87 -15.74
CA LEU A 147 2.32 -11.87 -16.52
C LEU A 147 3.82 -12.17 -16.57
N MET A 148 4.44 -12.37 -15.40
CA MET A 148 5.88 -12.55 -15.29
C MET A 148 6.23 -13.22 -13.96
N GLU A 149 7.15 -14.19 -14.00
CA GLU A 149 7.78 -14.76 -12.81
C GLU A 149 9.28 -14.45 -12.83
N ILE A 150 9.76 -13.78 -11.77
CA ILE A 150 11.17 -13.43 -11.65
C ILE A 150 11.90 -14.51 -10.88
N SER A 151 12.61 -15.37 -11.62
CA SER A 151 13.55 -16.32 -11.05
C SER A 151 14.84 -15.62 -10.57
N SER A 152 15.60 -16.30 -9.71
CA SER A 152 16.93 -15.85 -9.32
C SER A 152 17.89 -15.68 -10.51
N GLY A 153 17.79 -16.55 -11.52
CA GLY A 153 18.57 -16.45 -12.75
C GLY A 153 18.22 -15.22 -13.57
N LEU A 154 16.93 -14.87 -13.67
CA LEU A 154 16.49 -13.67 -14.37
C LEU A 154 16.90 -12.39 -13.62
N SER A 155 16.82 -12.40 -12.29
CA SER A 155 17.37 -11.31 -11.46
C SER A 155 18.87 -11.11 -11.71
N ALA A 156 19.65 -12.19 -11.80
CA ALA A 156 21.08 -12.10 -12.09
C ALA A 156 21.34 -11.55 -13.51
N ALA A 157 20.52 -11.93 -14.49
CA ALA A 157 20.63 -11.40 -15.85
C ALA A 157 20.37 -9.89 -15.89
N PHE A 158 19.35 -9.40 -15.18
CA PHE A 158 19.06 -7.97 -15.09
C PHE A 158 20.15 -7.16 -14.37
N PHE A 159 20.89 -7.77 -13.46
CA PHE A 159 22.01 -7.10 -12.81
C PHE A 159 23.24 -6.94 -13.75
N LEU A 160 23.34 -7.81 -14.75
CA LEU A 160 24.49 -7.90 -15.65
C LEU A 160 24.25 -7.25 -17.02
N SER A 161 23.00 -6.91 -17.34
CA SER A 161 22.60 -6.21 -18.57
C SER A 161 23.00 -4.75 -18.52
#